data_AF-A0A381WZN7-F1
#
_entry.id   AF-A0A381WZN7-F1
#
_cell.length_a   1.000
_cell.length_b   1.000
_cell.length_c   1.000
_cell.angle_alpha   90.00
_cell.angle_beta   90.00
_cell.angle_gamma   90.00
#
_symmetry.space_group_name_H-M   'P 1'
#
loop_
_entity.id
_entity.type
_entity.pdbx_description
1 polymer ?
#
loop_
_entity_poly.entity_id
_entity_poly.type
_entity_poly.pdbx_seq_one_letter_code
_entity_poly.pdbx_strand_id
1 'polypeptide(L)' 'MATYECSICGMSVNATCGKCNEPLVDDTIDVDGSEVQVSKCPNGHGKIKSPSCCGKDMNCSV' A
#
# COMPACT_ATOMS: atom_id res chain seq x y z
N MET A 1 -0.65 12.66 -0.30
CA MET A 1 0.47 11.95 0.36
C MET A 1 0.72 10.67 -0.43
N ALA A 2 1.98 10.30 -0.67
CA ALA A 2 2.28 9.03 -1.32
C ALA A 2 1.83 7.89 -0.39
N THR A 3 1.12 6.90 -0.93
CA THR A 3 0.73 5.71 -0.13
C THR A 3 1.92 4.81 0.14
N TYR A 4 2.94 4.84 -0.72
CA TYR A 4 4.18 4.07 -0.56
C TYR A 4 5.38 4.85 -1.10
N GLU A 5 6.52 4.73 -0.44
CA GLU A 5 7.78 5.31 -0.91
C GLU A 5 8.92 4.29 -0.81
N CYS A 6 9.71 4.16 -1.86
CA CYS A 6 10.90 3.32 -1.86
C CYS A 6 12.11 4.11 -1.36
N SER A 7 12.64 3.71 -0.21
CA SER A 7 13.83 4.34 0.39
C SER A 7 15.13 4.12 -0.41
N ILE A 8 15.13 3.20 -1.40
CA ILE A 8 16.34 2.89 -2.20
C ILE A 8 16.46 3.80 -3.41
N CYS A 9 15.38 3.94 -4.19
CA CYS A 9 15.39 4.70 -5.45
C CYS A 9 14.58 6.00 -5.38
N GLY A 10 13.90 6.28 -4.25
CA GLY A 10 13.04 7.46 -4.07
C GLY A 10 11.73 7.39 -4.85
N MET A 11 11.35 6.22 -5.37
CA MET A 11 10.10 6.06 -6.10
C MET A 11 8.91 6.11 -5.13
N SER A 12 8.05 7.10 -5.32
CA SER A 12 6.78 7.24 -4.61
C SER A 12 5.61 6.76 -5.46
N VAL A 13 4.71 5.96 -4.89
CA VAL A 13 3.50 5.46 -5.57
C VAL A 13 2.26 5.94 -4.85
N ASN A 14 1.29 6.43 -5.62
CA ASN A 14 -0.06 6.72 -5.15
C ASN A 14 -1.04 5.72 -5.78
N ALA A 15 -1.71 4.92 -4.96
CA ALA A 15 -2.62 3.88 -5.43
C ALA A 15 -4.09 4.32 -5.27
N THR A 16 -4.87 4.17 -6.33
CA THR A 16 -6.31 4.45 -6.35
C THR A 16 -7.09 3.19 -6.73
N CYS A 17 -8.29 3.04 -6.17
CA CYS A 17 -9.17 1.93 -6.51
C CYS A 17 -9.72 2.12 -7.93
N GLY A 18 -9.43 1.21 -8.86
CA GLY A 18 -9.97 1.32 -10.23
C GLY A 18 -11.50 1.21 -10.35
N LYS A 19 -12.20 0.79 -9.29
CA LYS A 19 -13.65 0.64 -9.29
C LYS A 19 -14.39 1.91 -8.89
N CYS A 20 -13.93 2.61 -7.85
CA CYS A 20 -14.54 3.86 -7.37
C CYS A 20 -13.68 5.11 -7.57
N ASN A 21 -12.46 4.96 -8.09
CA ASN A 21 -11.46 6.01 -8.28
C ASN A 21 -11.01 6.73 -7.00
N GLU A 22 -11.36 6.21 -5.82
CA GLU A 22 -10.91 6.76 -4.56
C GLU A 22 -9.49 6.32 -4.21
N PRO A 23 -8.71 7.20 -3.54
CA PRO A 23 -7.40 6.84 -3.02
C PRO A 23 -7.51 5.68 -2.03
N LEU A 24 -6.64 4.69 -2.18
CA LEU A 24 -6.53 3.63 -1.20
C LEU A 24 -5.93 4.20 0.09
N VAL A 25 -6.37 3.66 1.22
CA VAL A 25 -5.87 4.03 2.56
C VAL A 25 -4.90 2.97 3.03
N ASP A 26 -3.84 3.39 3.73
CA ASP A 26 -2.91 2.44 4.37
C ASP A 26 -3.63 1.71 5.51
N ASP A 27 -3.37 0.41 5.62
CA ASP A 27 -3.95 -0.51 6.58
C ASP A 27 -2.90 -1.61 6.85
N THR A 28 -2.95 -2.28 8.00
CA THR A 28 -2.01 -3.34 8.35
C THR A 28 -2.80 -4.54 8.80
N ILE A 29 -2.49 -5.70 8.22
CA ILE A 29 -3.17 -6.96 8.55
C ILE A 29 -2.16 -7.93 9.16
N ASP A 30 -2.60 -8.67 10.16
CA ASP A 30 -1.85 -9.83 10.64
C ASP A 30 -2.11 -11.01 9.69
N VAL A 31 -1.03 -11.61 9.20
CA VAL A 31 -1.05 -12.87 8.46
C VAL A 31 -0.13 -13.84 9.18
N ASP A 32 -0.71 -14.81 9.88
CA ASP A 32 0.03 -15.85 10.60
C ASP A 32 1.07 -15.29 11.59
N GLY A 33 0.72 -14.21 12.31
CA GLY A 33 1.61 -13.56 13.27
C GLY A 33 2.63 -12.60 12.64
N SER A 34 2.52 -12.33 11.35
CA SER A 34 3.32 -11.32 10.64
C SER A 34 2.45 -10.14 10.22
N GLU A 35 2.80 -8.94 10.66
CA GLU A 35 2.16 -7.71 10.21
C GLU A 35 2.56 -7.39 8.77
N VAL A 36 1.57 -7.31 7.88
CA VAL A 36 1.76 -6.98 6.46
C VAL A 36 1.01 -5.69 6.17
N GLN A 37 1.74 -4.68 5.67
CA GLN A 37 1.12 -3.45 5.18
C GLN A 37 0.35 -3.70 3.88
N VAL A 38 -0.87 -3.17 3.85
CA VAL A 38 -1.79 -3.30 2.73
C VAL A 38 -2.48 -1.97 2.46
N SER A 39 -2.84 -1.73 1.22
CA SER A 39 -3.66 -0.59 0.82
C SER A 39 -5.10 -1.06 0.68
N LYS A 40 -5.98 -0.56 1.53
CA LYS A 40 -7.40 -0.92 1.56
C LYS A 40 -8.24 0.13 0.86
N CYS A 41 -9.26 -0.31 0.13
CA CYS A 41 -10.26 0.60 -0.41
C CYS A 41 -11.20 1.06 0.71
N PRO A 42 -11.40 2.38 0.91
CA PRO A 42 -12.31 2.89 1.96
C PRO A 42 -13.77 2.44 1.77
N ASN A 43 -14.14 2.05 0.55
CA ASN A 43 -15.48 1.59 0.18
C ASN A 43 -15.63 0.05 0.28
N GLY A 44 -14.61 -0.64 0.79
CA GLY A 44 -14.69 -2.10 1.02
C GLY A 44 -14.61 -2.94 -0.26
N HIS A 45 -14.20 -2.38 -1.40
CA HIS A 45 -14.05 -3.14 -2.64
C HIS A 45 -12.93 -4.19 -2.60
N GLY A 46 -11.95 -4.01 -1.72
CA GLY A 46 -10.81 -4.91 -1.58
C GLY A 46 -9.63 -4.25 -0.90
N LYS A 47 -8.52 -5.00 -0.84
CA LYS A 47 -7.22 -4.57 -0.34
C LYS A 47 -6.12 -5.15 -1.22
N ILE A 48 -5.04 -4.42 -1.41
CA ILE A 48 -3.86 -4.86 -2.16
C ILE A 48 -2.65 -4.88 -1.21
N LYS A 49 -1.75 -5.86 -1.39
CA LYS A 49 -0.47 -5.84 -0.68
C LYS A 49 0.39 -4.66 -1.19
N SER A 50 1.18 -4.07 -0.31
CA SER A 50 2.19 -3.08 -0.67
C SER A 50 3.01 -3.50 -1.91
N PRO A 51 3.21 -2.63 -2.92
CA PRO A 51 3.98 -2.96 -4.10
C PRO A 51 5.46 -3.20 -3.75
N SER A 52 6.13 -4.07 -4.50
CA SER A 52 7.58 -4.30 -4.36
C SER A 52 8.37 -3.43 -5.34
N CYS A 53 9.46 -2.82 -4.84
CA CYS A 53 10.39 -2.03 -5.65
C CYS A 53 11.83 -2.26 -5.17
N CYS A 54 12.77 -2.34 -6.12
CA CYS A 54 14.17 -2.71 -5.85
C CYS A 54 14.32 -4.04 -5.07
N GLY A 55 13.37 -4.97 -5.25
CA GLY A 55 13.38 -6.27 -4.57
C GLY A 55 12.95 -6.24 -3.09
N LYS A 56 12.39 -5.12 -2.60
CA LYS A 56 11.82 -5.00 -1.25
C LYS A 56 10.38 -4.52 -1.34
N ASP A 57 9.53 -4.98 -0.42
CA ASP A 57 8.20 -4.39 -0.23
C ASP A 57 8.36 -2.91 0.15
N MET A 58 7.65 -2.02 -0.54
CA MET A 58 7.62 -0.62 -0.15
C MET A 58 6.82 -0.48 1.15
N ASN A 59 7.35 0.32 2.09
CA ASN A 59 6.64 0.68 3.31
C ASN A 59 5.95 2.04 3.14
N CYS A 60 4.86 2.25 3.87
CA CYS A 60 4.26 3.58 3.97
C CYS A 60 5.14 4.43 4.89
N SER A 61 5.75 5.51 4.37
CA SER A 61 6.33 6.57 5.20
C SER A 61 5.21 7.49 5.66
N VAL A 62 4.53 7.12 6.76
CA VAL A 62 3.55 7.99 7.43
C VAL A 62 4.26 9.09 8.19
#